data_AF-A0A401WWU0-F1
#
_entry.id   AF-A0A401WWU0-F1
#
_cell.length_a   1.000
_cell.length_b   1.000
_cell.length_c   1.000
_cell.angle_alpha   90.00
_cell.angle_beta   90.00
_cell.angle_gamma   90.00
#
_symmetry.space_group_name_H-M   'P 1'
#
loop_
_entity.id
_entity.type
_entity.pdbx_description
1 polymer ?
#
loop_
_entity_poly.entity_id
_entity_poly.type
_entity_poly.pdbx_seq_one_letter_code
_entity_poly.pdbx_strand_id
1 'polypeptide(L)'
;MSSSNQRLVSDLLILVQELNGKGCELIVLSMGEQKFDTSNPTSKLMLHMLAVISEFERDLMKERQKEGILKEKKQGNYKGREPIAKMQQETIRKLKNEGMSVTAMAEKLKLSRMSVYRILDER
;
A
#
# COMPACT_ATOMS: atom_id res chain seq x y z
N MET A 1 9.70 6.52 -2.00
CA MET A 1 10.34 6.23 -3.31
C MET A 1 10.23 4.75 -3.59
N SER A 2 9.74 4.42 -4.79
CA SER A 2 9.87 3.14 -5.50
C SER A 2 9.25 1.86 -4.89
N SER A 3 7.92 1.78 -4.85
CA SER A 3 7.18 0.50 -4.77
C SER A 3 6.45 0.14 -6.07
N SER A 4 6.69 0.92 -7.14
CA SER A 4 6.01 0.72 -8.43
C SER A 4 6.75 -0.18 -9.41
N ASN A 5 8.05 -0.45 -9.20
CA ASN A 5 8.88 -1.11 -10.22
C ASN A 5 8.89 -2.66 -10.16
N GLN A 6 8.62 -3.25 -8.99
CA GLN A 6 8.78 -4.71 -8.79
C GLN A 6 7.59 -5.56 -9.23
N ARG A 7 6.39 -4.97 -9.39
CA ARG A 7 5.24 -5.68 -10.00
C ARG A 7 5.48 -6.00 -11.47
N LEU A 8 6.26 -5.17 -12.16
CA LEU A 8 6.40 -5.23 -13.62
C LEU A 8 7.01 -6.54 -14.14
N VAL A 9 7.96 -7.16 -13.42
CA VAL A 9 8.64 -8.38 -13.89
C VAL A 9 7.75 -9.62 -13.74
N SER A 10 7.08 -9.77 -12.59
CA SER A 10 6.12 -10.84 -12.39
C SER A 10 4.92 -10.70 -13.32
N ASP A 11 4.45 -9.46 -13.50
CA ASP A 11 3.32 -9.17 -14.39
C ASP A 11 3.70 -9.44 -15.86
N LEU A 12 4.94 -9.14 -16.25
CA LEU A 12 5.47 -9.47 -17.57
C LEU A 12 5.51 -10.99 -17.81
N LEU A 13 5.89 -11.78 -16.81
CA LEU A 13 5.88 -13.24 -16.92
C LEU A 13 4.46 -13.77 -17.17
N ILE A 14 3.48 -13.27 -16.41
CA ILE A 14 2.06 -13.61 -16.59
C ILE A 14 1.60 -13.23 -18.00
N LEU A 15 1.90 -12.01 -18.44
CA LEU A 15 1.55 -11.53 -19.77
C LEU A 15 2.14 -12.40 -20.88
N VAL A 16 3.40 -12.81 -20.76
CA VAL A 16 4.06 -13.71 -21.73
C VAL A 16 3.38 -15.08 -21.75
N GLN A 17 2.98 -15.63 -20.59
CA GLN A 17 2.23 -16.88 -20.53
C GLN A 17 0.85 -16.77 -21.18
N GLU A 18 0.13 -15.67 -20.94
CA GLU A 18 -1.17 -15.41 -21.57
C GLU A 18 -1.08 -15.27 -23.09
N LEU A 19 -0.05 -14.59 -23.60
CA LEU A 19 0.20 -14.47 -25.04
C LEU A 19 0.52 -15.83 -25.67
N ASN A 20 1.39 -16.62 -25.03
CA ASN A 20 1.71 -17.97 -25.48
C ASN A 20 0.46 -18.86 -25.53
N GLY A 21 -0.44 -18.75 -24.54
CA GLY A 21 -1.72 -19.47 -24.52
C GLY A 21 -2.66 -19.11 -25.67
N LYS A 22 -2.47 -17.94 -26.29
CA LYS A 22 -3.18 -17.49 -27.49
C LYS A 22 -2.45 -17.82 -28.79
N GLY A 23 -1.30 -18.51 -28.72
CA GLY A 23 -0.44 -18.80 -29.88
C GLY A 23 0.35 -17.59 -30.38
N CYS A 24 0.52 -16.56 -29.54
CA CYS A 24 1.29 -15.36 -29.85
C CYS A 24 2.62 -15.35 -29.07
N GLU A 25 3.64 -14.76 -29.66
CA GLU A 25 4.97 -14.62 -29.04
C GLU A 25 5.30 -13.14 -28.83
N LEU A 26 5.94 -12.82 -27.69
CA LEU A 26 6.41 -11.46 -27.41
C LEU A 26 7.86 -11.31 -27.89
N ILE A 27 8.08 -10.39 -28.82
CA ILE A 27 9.41 -10.02 -29.29
C ILE A 27 9.66 -8.57 -28.90
N VAL A 28 10.64 -8.35 -28.03
CA VAL A 28 11.11 -7.00 -27.69
C VAL A 28 12.20 -6.62 -28.68
N LEU A 29 11.86 -5.66 -29.56
CA LEU A 29 12.69 -5.25 -30.68
C LEU A 29 13.93 -4.46 -30.26
N SER A 30 13.90 -3.82 -29.09
CA SER A 30 15.04 -3.10 -28.53
C SER A 30 15.06 -3.29 -27.02
N MET A 31 15.99 -4.12 -26.57
CA MET A 31 16.37 -4.26 -25.16
C MET A 31 17.89 -4.07 -25.07
N GLY A 32 18.35 -2.84 -25.29
CA GLY A 32 19.75 -2.55 -25.64
C GLY A 32 20.01 -2.80 -27.14
N GLU A 33 21.24 -3.21 -27.50
CA GLU A 33 21.62 -3.59 -28.88
C GLU A 33 21.14 -5.00 -29.29
N GLN A 34 20.47 -5.73 -28.39
CA GLN A 34 20.02 -7.09 -28.62
C GLN A 34 18.49 -7.20 -28.68
N LYS A 35 18.02 -8.09 -29.56
CA LYS A 35 16.62 -8.50 -29.63
C LYS A 35 16.34 -9.49 -28.50
N PHE A 36 15.24 -9.29 -27.77
CA PHE A 36 14.81 -10.23 -26.74
C PHE A 36 13.53 -10.94 -27.21
N ASP A 37 13.69 -12.19 -27.63
CA ASP A 37 12.63 -13.01 -28.20
C ASP A 37 12.17 -14.04 -27.17
N THR A 38 10.94 -13.89 -26.66
CA THR A 38 10.40 -14.80 -25.64
C THR A 38 10.03 -16.18 -26.15
N SER A 39 10.18 -16.48 -27.45
CA SER A 39 10.06 -17.83 -28.00
C SER A 39 11.29 -18.69 -27.69
N ASN A 40 12.48 -18.08 -27.64
CA ASN A 40 13.77 -18.73 -27.46
C ASN A 40 13.92 -19.27 -26.02
N PRO A 41 14.32 -20.55 -25.83
CA PRO A 41 14.61 -21.13 -24.51
C PRO A 41 15.52 -20.26 -23.61
N THR A 42 16.53 -19.60 -24.19
CA THR A 42 17.46 -18.74 -23.43
C THR A 42 16.76 -17.53 -22.84
N SER A 43 15.96 -16.81 -23.64
CA SER A 43 15.22 -15.62 -23.19
C SER A 43 14.11 -15.99 -22.20
N LYS A 44 13.46 -17.14 -22.37
CA LYS A 44 12.51 -17.68 -21.39
C LYS A 44 13.17 -17.94 -20.04
N LEU A 45 14.35 -18.58 -20.03
CA LEU A 45 15.12 -18.83 -18.81
C LEU A 45 15.50 -17.53 -18.11
N MET A 46 15.99 -16.54 -18.85
CA MET A 46 16.34 -15.23 -18.30
C MET A 46 15.13 -14.53 -17.67
N LEU A 47 13.98 -14.55 -18.34
CA LEU A 47 12.75 -13.95 -17.80
C LEU A 47 12.31 -14.64 -16.50
N HIS A 48 12.35 -15.98 -16.46
CA HIS A 48 12.03 -16.74 -15.26
C HIS A 48 12.99 -16.43 -14.12
N MET A 49 14.30 -16.34 -14.40
CA MET A 49 15.30 -16.00 -13.39
C MET A 49 15.08 -14.60 -12.81
N LEU A 50 14.76 -13.61 -13.65
CA LEU A 50 14.43 -12.26 -13.21
C LEU A 50 13.16 -12.23 -12.36
N ALA A 51 12.16 -13.04 -12.70
CA ALA A 51 10.94 -13.16 -11.89
C ALA A 51 11.24 -13.75 -10.51
N VAL A 52 12.04 -14.80 -10.43
CA VAL A 52 12.47 -15.42 -9.16
C VAL A 52 13.27 -14.44 -8.30
N ILE A 53 14.22 -13.70 -8.88
CA ILE A 53 14.99 -12.67 -8.16
C ILE A 53 14.06 -11.57 -7.63
N SER A 54 13.10 -11.13 -8.44
CA SER A 54 12.15 -10.09 -8.03
C SER A 54 11.27 -10.53 -6.85
N GLU A 55 10.84 -11.79 -6.84
CA GLU A 55 10.09 -12.38 -5.72
C GLU A 55 10.95 -12.46 -4.45
N PHE A 56 12.19 -12.93 -4.58
CA PHE A 56 13.14 -13.01 -3.48
C PHE A 56 13.42 -11.63 -2.83
N GLU A 57 13.71 -10.61 -3.65
CA GLU A 57 13.95 -9.25 -3.14
C GLU A 57 12.74 -8.70 -2.37
N ARG A 58 11.53 -8.97 -2.87
CA ARG A 58 10.28 -8.55 -2.23
C ARG A 58 10.10 -9.19 -0.86
N ASP A 59 10.40 -10.48 -0.75
CA ASP A 59 10.25 -11.18 0.52
C ASP A 59 11.26 -10.68 1.54
N LEU A 60 12.52 -10.46 1.14
CA LEU A 60 13.52 -9.81 1.99
C LEU A 60 13.10 -8.39 2.43
N MET A 61 12.53 -7.59 1.53
CA MET A 61 12.03 -6.25 1.87
C MET A 61 10.93 -6.31 2.92
N LYS A 62 10.01 -7.28 2.81
CA LYS A 62 8.93 -7.46 3.78
C LYS A 62 9.44 -7.93 5.14
N GLU A 63 10.44 -8.81 5.16
CA GLU A 63 11.07 -9.24 6.42
C GLU A 63 11.69 -8.05 7.15
N ARG A 64 12.52 -7.26 6.47
CA ARG A 64 13.12 -6.04 7.04
C ARG A 64 12.07 -5.04 7.51
N GLN A 65 10.99 -4.87 6.75
CA GLN A 65 9.89 -4.00 7.14
C GLN A 65 9.21 -4.48 8.43
N LYS A 66 8.95 -5.80 8.56
CA LYS A 66 8.39 -6.38 9.78
C LYS A 66 9.31 -6.15 10.97
N GLU A 67 10.61 -6.36 10.82
CA GLU A 67 11.61 -6.10 11.86
C GLU A 67 11.63 -4.63 12.28
N GLY A 68 11.62 -3.71 11.32
CA GLY A 68 11.54 -2.27 11.58
C GLY A 68 10.27 -1.89 12.35
N ILE A 69 9.11 -2.40 11.93
CA ILE A 69 7.83 -2.19 12.63
C ILE A 69 7.88 -2.75 14.05
N LEU A 70 8.43 -3.95 14.25
CA LEU A 70 8.56 -4.55 15.58
C LEU A 70 9.46 -3.71 16.48
N LYS A 71 10.55 -3.17 15.95
CA LYS A 71 11.46 -2.27 16.69
C LYS A 71 10.77 -0.97 17.09
N GLU A 72 10.07 -0.32 16.16
CA GLU A 72 9.30 0.91 16.43
C GLU A 72 8.13 0.68 17.40
N LYS A 73 7.44 -0.46 17.29
CA LYS A 73 6.40 -0.87 18.25
C LYS A 73 6.96 -1.04 19.65
N LYS A 74 8.13 -1.69 19.80
CA LYS A 74 8.82 -1.82 21.10
C LYS A 74 9.26 -0.47 21.67
N GLN A 75 9.61 0.49 20.81
CA GLN A 75 9.97 1.85 21.23
C GLN A 75 8.75 2.75 21.52
N GLY A 76 7.52 2.28 21.24
CA GLY A 76 6.29 3.01 21.56
C GLY A 76 5.93 4.15 20.59
N ASN A 77 6.66 4.31 19.49
CA ASN A 77 6.44 5.39 18.52
C ASN A 77 5.21 5.17 17.61
N TYR A 78 4.66 3.96 17.61
CA TYR A 78 3.53 3.60 16.75
C TYR A 78 2.19 4.10 17.33
N LYS A 79 1.89 5.39 17.19
CA LYS A 79 0.64 6.01 17.70
C LYS A 79 -0.57 5.88 16.76
N GLY A 80 -0.44 5.16 15.65
CA GLY A 80 -1.49 5.07 14.62
C GLY A 80 -1.80 6.44 14.00
N ARG A 81 -2.87 6.52 13.21
CA ARG A 81 -3.38 7.81 12.71
C ARG A 81 -4.07 8.52 13.88
N GLU A 82 -3.62 9.72 14.23
CA GLU A 82 -4.37 10.53 15.20
C GLU A 82 -5.80 10.76 14.67
N PRO A 83 -6.84 10.42 15.46
CA PRO A 83 -8.21 10.62 15.02
C PRO A 83 -8.45 12.11 14.75
N ILE A 84 -9.02 12.45 13.59
CA ILE A 84 -9.42 13.84 13.25
C ILE A 84 -10.28 14.44 14.36
N ALA A 85 -11.12 13.61 14.96
CA ALA A 85 -11.95 13.97 16.08
C ALA A 85 -11.11 14.50 17.27
N LYS A 86 -9.94 13.91 17.57
CA LYS A 86 -9.05 14.39 18.64
C LYS A 86 -8.56 15.83 18.40
N MET A 87 -8.31 16.20 17.14
CA MET A 87 -7.92 17.57 16.77
C MET A 87 -9.06 18.59 16.96
N GLN A 88 -10.31 18.13 17.03
CA GLN A 88 -11.51 18.96 17.17
C GLN A 88 -12.12 18.90 18.59
N GLN A 89 -11.39 18.33 19.57
CA GLN A 89 -11.89 18.13 20.94
C GLN A 89 -12.35 19.41 21.60
N GLU A 90 -11.55 20.48 21.54
CA GLU A 90 -11.90 21.76 22.15
C GLU A 90 -13.18 22.36 21.55
N THR A 91 -13.32 22.29 20.23
CA THR A 91 -14.51 22.77 19.52
C THR A 91 -15.75 21.98 19.90
N ILE A 92 -15.64 20.65 20.02
CA ILE A 92 -16.75 19.79 20.47
C ILE A 92 -17.17 20.14 21.91
N ARG A 93 -16.20 20.34 22.82
CA ARG A 93 -16.49 20.73 24.21
C ARG A 93 -17.15 22.12 24.30
N LYS A 94 -16.69 23.09 23.50
CA LYS A 94 -17.31 24.42 23.40
C LYS A 94 -18.76 24.35 22.90
N LEU A 95 -19.01 23.67 21.78
CA LEU A 95 -20.35 23.52 21.21
C LEU A 95 -21.31 22.78 22.17
N LYS A 96 -20.80 21.82 22.96
CA LYS A 96 -21.58 21.15 23.99
C LYS A 96 -21.98 22.10 25.12
N ASN A 97 -21.07 22.97 25.56
CA ASN A 97 -21.35 23.99 26.58
C ASN A 97 -22.32 25.06 26.08
N GLU A 98 -22.33 25.35 24.77
CA GLU A 98 -23.31 26.20 24.11
C GLU A 98 -24.70 25.53 23.95
N GLY A 99 -24.88 24.29 24.45
CA GLY A 99 -26.16 23.59 24.44
C GLY A 99 -26.49 22.88 23.12
N MET A 100 -25.55 22.80 22.17
CA MET A 100 -25.79 22.13 20.89
C MET A 100 -25.99 20.62 21.06
N SER A 101 -26.91 20.05 20.28
CA SER A 101 -27.17 18.61 20.28
C SER A 101 -26.02 17.84 19.60
N VAL A 102 -25.81 16.58 20.02
CA VAL A 102 -24.76 15.73 19.47
C VAL A 102 -24.92 15.50 17.96
N THR A 103 -26.16 15.39 17.48
CA THR A 103 -26.46 15.24 16.06
C THR A 103 -26.04 16.48 15.27
N ALA A 104 -26.39 17.68 15.75
CA ALA A 104 -26.01 18.93 15.11
C ALA A 104 -24.49 19.14 15.11
N MET A 105 -23.79 18.77 16.19
CA MET A 105 -22.33 18.81 16.24
C MET A 105 -21.68 17.84 15.24
N ALA A 106 -22.21 16.62 15.13
CA ALA A 106 -21.71 15.61 14.21
C ALA A 106 -21.84 16.07 12.74
N GLU A 107 -22.98 16.65 12.37
CA GLU A 107 -23.20 17.22 11.03
C GLU A 107 -22.29 18.42 10.76
N LYS A 108 -22.22 19.37 11.70
CA LYS A 108 -21.40 20.58 11.58
C LYS A 108 -19.92 20.29 11.43
N LEU A 109 -19.41 19.31 12.18
CA LEU A 109 -17.99 18.94 12.19
C LEU A 109 -17.65 17.81 11.20
N LYS A 110 -18.65 17.30 10.46
CA LYS A 110 -18.50 16.14 9.55
C LYS A 110 -17.88 14.93 10.24
N LEU A 111 -18.30 14.69 11.49
CA LEU A 111 -17.86 13.55 12.31
C LEU A 111 -19.01 12.55 12.49
N SER A 112 -18.69 11.30 12.78
CA SER A 112 -19.71 10.36 13.24
C SER A 112 -20.18 10.74 14.65
N ARG A 113 -21.48 10.53 14.95
CA ARG A 113 -22.03 10.73 16.31
C ARG A 113 -21.20 10.00 17.37
N MET A 114 -20.73 8.79 17.05
CA MET A 114 -19.87 7.99 17.93
C MET A 114 -18.52 8.66 18.21
N SER A 115 -17.92 9.35 17.24
CA SER A 115 -16.68 10.11 17.46
C SER A 115 -16.89 11.30 18.40
N VAL A 116 -18.04 11.96 18.30
CA VAL A 116 -18.41 13.07 19.20
C VAL A 116 -18.65 12.53 20.62
N TYR A 117 -19.39 11.44 20.78
CA TYR A 117 -19.60 10.81 22.09
C TYR A 117 -18.28 10.37 22.74
N ARG A 118 -17.40 9.69 22.00
CA ARG A 118 -16.09 9.27 22.51
C ARG A 118 -15.26 10.43 23.07
N ILE A 119 -15.34 11.60 22.45
CA ILE A 119 -14.62 12.80 22.89
C ILE A 119 -15.23 13.44 24.14
N LEU A 120 -16.56 13.40 24.25
CA LEU A 120 -17.25 13.90 25.43
C LEU A 120 -17.06 12.97 26.64
N ASP A 121 -16.78 11.68 26.39
CA ASP A 121 -16.56 10.65 27.41
C ASP A 121 -15.09 10.55 27.85
N GLU A 122 -14.12 10.80 26.94
CA GLU A 122 -12.70 10.99 27.28
C GLU A 122 -12.52 12.29 28.09
N ARG A 123 -12.45 12.19 29.44
CA ARG A 123 -12.19 13.33 30.37
C ARG A 123 -10.78 13.89 30.20
#